data_AF-A0A4P5VFY4-F1
#
_entry.id   AF-A0A4P5VFY4-F1
#
_cell.length_a   1.000
_cell.length_b   1.000
_cell.length_c   1.000
_cell.angle_alpha   90.00
_cell.angle_beta   90.00
_cell.angle_gamma   90.00
#
_symmetry.space_group_name_H-M   'P 1'
#
loop_
_entity.id
_entity.type
_entity.pdbx_description
1 polymer ?
#
loop_
_entity_poly.entity_id
_entity_poly.type
_entity_poly.pdbx_seq_one_letter_code
_entity_poly.pdbx_strand_id
1 'polypeptide(L)'
;MSDSGREMMAQILIRRLDERVVEILRAQAKRRGVSLEQNLRDLLTSVAAEQDDRLERLAALRRQTPAAGRQLDVATLIQEGREQR
;
A
#
# COMPACT_ATOMS: atom_id res chain seq x y z
N MET A 1 31.78 9.68 -19.83
CA MET A 1 32.13 8.95 -18.60
C MET A 1 30.84 8.33 -18.10
N SER A 2 30.67 7.03 -18.35
CA SER A 2 29.44 6.31 -18.07
C SER A 2 29.34 6.05 -16.57
N ASP A 3 28.45 6.76 -15.88
CA ASP A 3 27.99 6.36 -14.56
C ASP A 3 27.06 5.16 -14.77
N SER A 4 27.66 3.98 -14.67
CA SER A 4 26.93 2.72 -14.66
C SER A 4 26.10 2.75 -13.38
N GLY A 5 24.80 3.01 -13.51
CA GLY A 5 23.84 2.97 -12.42
C GLY A 5 23.94 1.62 -11.73
N ARG A 6 24.74 1.55 -10.67
CA ARG A 6 24.64 0.50 -9.66
C ARG A 6 23.20 0.56 -9.20
N GLU A 7 22.41 -0.44 -9.54
CA GLU A 7 21.14 -0.69 -8.86
C GLU A 7 21.40 -0.52 -7.36
N MET A 8 20.77 0.49 -6.76
CA MET A 8 20.93 0.77 -5.34
C MET A 8 20.24 -0.35 -4.56
N MET A 9 20.98 -1.42 -4.32
CA MET A 9 20.52 -2.57 -3.54
C MET A 9 20.50 -2.17 -2.06
N ALA A 10 19.31 -1.95 -1.51
CA ALA A 10 19.12 -1.72 -0.09
C ALA A 10 19.24 -3.04 0.69
N GLN A 11 19.96 -3.02 1.82
CA GLN A 11 20.09 -4.17 2.72
C GLN A 11 19.38 -3.90 4.05
N ILE A 12 18.61 -4.88 4.53
CA ILE A 12 17.87 -4.81 5.80
C ILE A 12 18.39 -5.88 6.75
N LEU A 13 18.71 -5.48 7.98
CA LEU A 13 19.09 -6.39 9.08
C LEU A 13 17.97 -6.42 10.13
N ILE A 14 17.32 -7.56 10.29
CA ILE A 14 16.30 -7.79 11.33
C ILE A 14 16.98 -8.45 12.53
N ARG A 15 17.10 -7.72 13.65
CA ARG A 15 17.76 -8.23 14.87
C ARG A 15 16.74 -8.75 15.87
N ARG A 16 17.15 -9.74 16.69
CA ARG A 16 16.32 -10.33 17.75
C ARG A 16 14.97 -10.85 17.24
N LEU A 17 14.98 -11.50 16.08
CA LEU A 17 13.83 -12.23 15.59
C LEU A 17 13.74 -13.58 16.30
N ASP A 18 12.54 -13.95 16.75
CA ASP A 18 12.32 -15.26 17.34
C ASP A 18 12.66 -16.38 16.33
N GLU A 19 13.48 -17.33 16.76
CA GLU A 19 13.89 -18.47 15.93
C GLU A 19 12.68 -19.26 15.40
N ARG A 20 11.61 -19.35 16.20
CA ARG A 20 10.38 -20.01 15.78
C ARG A 20 9.76 -19.32 14.55
N VAL A 21 9.85 -18.00 14.48
CA VAL A 21 9.35 -17.22 13.34
C VAL A 21 10.22 -17.51 12.11
N VAL A 22 11.55 -17.53 12.25
CA VAL A 22 12.48 -17.86 11.17
C VAL A 22 12.16 -19.23 10.57
N GLU A 23 11.90 -20.23 11.42
CA GLU A 23 11.60 -21.59 10.95
C GLU A 23 10.25 -21.71 10.24
N ILE A 24 9.24 -20.97 10.68
CA ILE A 24 7.95 -20.90 9.97
C ILE A 24 8.15 -20.29 8.57
N LEU A 25 8.92 -19.21 8.45
CA LEU A 25 9.20 -18.53 7.18
C LEU A 25 10.06 -19.43 6.26
N ARG A 26 11.05 -20.13 6.81
CA ARG A 26 11.85 -21.11 6.06
C ARG A 26 10.98 -22.24 5.52
N ALA A 27 10.07 -22.77 6.33
CA ALA A 27 9.12 -23.79 5.88
C ALA A 27 8.16 -23.26 4.80
N GLN A 28 7.72 -22.00 4.90
CA GLN A 28 6.93 -21.34 3.85
C GLN A 28 7.70 -21.24 2.53
N ALA A 29 8.95 -20.76 2.57
CA ALA A 29 9.82 -20.67 1.40
C ALA A 29 10.04 -22.04 0.75
N LYS A 30 10.32 -23.08 1.55
CA LYS A 30 10.48 -24.46 1.07
C LYS A 30 9.22 -24.99 0.38
N ARG A 31 8.03 -24.74 0.94
CA ARG A 31 6.76 -25.14 0.31
C ARG A 31 6.53 -24.45 -1.04
N ARG A 32 7.08 -23.25 -1.23
CA ARG A 32 7.01 -22.48 -2.48
C ARG A 32 8.16 -22.79 -3.45
N GLY A 33 9.14 -23.59 -3.05
CA GLY A 33 10.30 -23.93 -3.88
C GLY A 33 11.28 -22.76 -4.12
N VAL A 34 11.29 -21.75 -3.23
CA VAL A 34 12.16 -20.56 -3.35
C VAL A 34 13.08 -20.41 -2.14
N SER A 35 14.10 -19.56 -2.24
CA SER A 35 14.96 -19.21 -1.10
C SER A 35 14.18 -18.41 -0.05
N LEU A 36 14.65 -18.43 1.21
CA LEU A 36 14.07 -17.58 2.26
C LEU A 36 14.19 -16.10 1.92
N GLU A 37 15.32 -15.68 1.35
CA GLU A 37 15.55 -14.29 0.92
C GLU A 37 14.56 -13.86 -0.16
N GLN A 38 14.37 -14.68 -1.21
CA GLN A 38 13.36 -14.39 -2.24
C GLN A 38 11.96 -14.34 -1.64
N ASN A 39 11.61 -15.27 -0.76
CA ASN A 39 10.30 -15.27 -0.12
C ASN A 39 10.04 -14.00 0.70
N LEU A 40 11.04 -13.53 1.45
CA LEU A 40 10.96 -12.29 2.21
C LEU A 40 10.92 -11.07 1.29
N ARG A 41 11.71 -11.06 0.22
CA ARG A 41 11.68 -10.01 -0.80
C ARG A 41 10.29 -9.87 -1.40
N ASP A 42 9.68 -10.98 -1.81
CA ASP A 42 8.32 -11.00 -2.36
C ASP A 42 7.30 -10.47 -1.36
N LEU A 43 7.37 -10.94 -0.10
CA LEU A 43 6.47 -10.51 0.96
C LEU A 43 6.61 -9.02 1.29
N LEU A 44 7.82 -8.51 1.39
CA LEU A 44 8.07 -7.10 1.65
C LEU A 44 7.62 -6.22 0.47
N THR A 45 7.84 -6.69 -0.76
CA THR A 45 7.42 -5.98 -1.98
C THR A 45 5.90 -5.93 -2.10
N SER A 46 5.21 -7.04 -1.82
CA SER A 46 3.75 -7.08 -1.89
C SER A 46 3.12 -6.15 -0.84
N VAL A 47 3.64 -6.16 0.39
CA VAL A 47 3.15 -5.27 1.46
C VAL A 47 3.40 -3.80 1.12
N ALA A 48 4.55 -3.47 0.53
CA ALA A 48 4.84 -2.10 0.08
C ALA A 48 3.85 -1.65 -1.02
N ALA A 49 3.63 -2.49 -2.03
CA ALA A 49 2.71 -2.19 -3.13
C ALA A 49 1.27 -1.96 -2.64
N GLU A 50 0.77 -2.80 -1.72
CA GLU A 50 -0.57 -2.62 -1.15
C GLU A 50 -0.74 -1.27 -0.43
N GLN A 51 0.31 -0.78 0.22
CA GLN A 51 0.29 0.49 0.92
C GLN A 51 0.29 1.67 -0.04
N ASP A 52 1.09 1.62 -1.10
CA ASP A 52 1.10 2.65 -2.14
C ASP A 52 -0.26 2.72 -2.83
N ASP A 53 -0.82 1.58 -3.26
CA ASP A 53 -2.15 1.51 -3.85
C ASP A 53 -3.25 2.06 -2.92
N ARG A 54 -3.12 1.86 -1.61
CA ARG A 54 -4.06 2.38 -0.61
C ARG A 54 -3.93 3.90 -0.48
N LEU A 55 -2.70 4.41 -0.45
CA LEU A 55 -2.45 5.85 -0.38
C LEU A 55 -2.92 6.56 -1.65
N GLU A 56 -2.69 5.98 -2.82
CA GLU A 56 -3.20 6.49 -4.09
C GLU A 56 -4.72 6.52 -4.13
N ARG A 57 -5.38 5.44 -3.69
CA ARG A 57 -6.85 5.39 -3.56
C ARG A 57 -7.37 6.45 -2.60
N LEU A 58 -6.74 6.64 -1.44
CA LEU A 58 -7.09 7.70 -0.49
C LEU A 58 -6.88 9.09 -1.09
N ALA A 59 -5.81 9.30 -1.85
CA ALA A 59 -5.55 10.57 -2.54
C ALA A 59 -6.58 10.83 -3.65
N ALA A 60 -6.99 9.81 -4.40
CA ALA A 60 -8.07 9.90 -5.38
C ALA A 60 -9.40 10.28 -4.71
N LEU A 61 -9.76 9.63 -3.60
CA LEU A 61 -10.95 9.96 -2.82
C LEU A 61 -10.92 11.40 -2.27
N ARG A 62 -9.76 11.85 -1.76
CA ARG A 62 -9.57 13.25 -1.32
C ARG A 62 -9.67 14.25 -2.47
N ARG A 63 -9.27 13.90 -3.69
CA ARG A 63 -9.47 14.76 -4.87
C ARG A 63 -10.94 14.83 -5.30
N GLN A 64 -11.67 13.74 -5.12
CA GLN A 64 -13.10 13.65 -5.44
C GLN A 64 -14.00 14.25 -4.34
N THR A 65 -13.47 14.41 -3.13
CA THR A 65 -14.18 14.99 -1.99
C THR A 65 -13.71 16.42 -1.76
N PRO A 66 -14.56 17.45 -1.91
CA PRO A 66 -14.16 18.83 -1.63
C PRO A 66 -13.61 18.96 -0.19
N ALA A 67 -12.42 19.57 -0.05
CA ALA A 67 -11.70 19.68 1.23
C ALA A 67 -12.43 20.54 2.27
N ALA A 68 -13.26 21.47 1.82
CA ALA A 68 -14.29 22.04 2.66
C ALA A 68 -15.50 21.11 2.52
N GLY A 69 -15.94 20.52 3.63
CA GLY A 69 -17.26 19.91 3.69
C GLY A 69 -18.20 20.88 2.99
N ARG A 70 -18.75 20.46 1.85
CA ARG A 70 -19.75 21.25 1.17
C ARG A 70 -20.78 21.51 2.26
N GLN A 71 -20.93 22.75 2.70
CA GLN A 71 -22.14 23.14 3.38
C GLN A 71 -23.17 22.99 2.28
N LEU A 72 -23.66 21.75 2.14
CA LEU A 72 -24.76 21.41 1.27
C LEU A 72 -25.84 22.33 1.81
N ASP A 73 -26.21 23.31 1.02
CA ASP A 73 -27.39 24.08 1.34
C ASP A 73 -28.57 23.14 1.14
N VAL A 74 -28.87 22.42 2.22
CA VAL A 74 -29.90 21.38 2.25
C VAL A 74 -31.23 21.98 1.84
N ALA A 75 -31.46 23.27 2.12
CA ALA A 75 -32.67 23.98 1.70
C ALA A 75 -32.73 24.11 0.17
N THR A 76 -31.64 24.51 -0.47
CA THR A 76 -31.56 24.60 -1.94
C THR A 76 -31.78 23.24 -2.61
N LEU A 77 -31.18 22.16 -2.09
CA LEU A 77 -31.36 20.81 -2.66
C LEU A 77 -32.79 20.27 -2.49
N ILE A 78 -33.46 20.59 -1.37
CA ILE A 78 -34.85 20.21 -1.14
C ILE A 78 -35.78 20.99 -2.08
N GLN A 79 -35.49 22.26 -2.36
CA GLN A 79 -36.28 23.07 -3.28
C GLN A 79 -36.18 22.54 -4.72
N GLU A 80 -34.97 22.26 -5.21
CA GLU A 80 -34.73 21.68 -6.55
C GLU A 80 -35.46 20.33 -6.73
N GLY A 81 -35.48 19.49 -5.69
CA GLY A 81 -36.19 18.20 -5.72
C GLY A 81 -37.71 18.32 -5.69
N ARG A 82 -38.27 19.45 -5.22
CA ARG A 82 -39.72 19.73 -5.24
C ARG A 82 -40.18 20.32 -6.57
N GLU A 83 -39.33 21.08 -7.25
CA GLU A 83 -39.62 21.70 -8.54
C GLU A 83 -39.56 20.70 -9.72
N GLN A 84 -38.88 19.57 -9.54
CA GLN A 84 -38.78 18.49 -10.53
C GLN A 84 -39.91 17.45 -10.47
N ARG A 85 -40.99 17.73 -9.72
CA ARG A 85 -42.14 16.83 -9.53
C ARG A 85 -43.43 17.47 -10.01
#